data_AF-A0A8T4M0M3-F1
#
_entry.id   AF-A0A8T4M0M3-F1
#
_cell.length_a   1.000
_cell.length_b   1.000
_cell.length_c   1.000
_cell.angle_alpha   90.00
_cell.angle_beta   90.00
_cell.angle_gamma   90.00
#
_symmetry.space_group_name_H-M   'P 1'
#
loop_
_entity.id
_entity.type
_entity.pdbx_description
1 polymer ?
#
loop_
_entity_poly.entity_id
_entity_poly.type
_entity_poly.pdbx_seq_one_letter_code
_entity_poly.pdbx_strand_id
1 'polypeptide(L)'
;MTKKRPDIPQEIVDKSMVLCKRKCFWCEKEEATEMHHIDENSQNNNENNLCACCSNCHKKFHTIVPFARNITENELKMRRDNFYYQQSHPTISILKETDTFQKIIIKVEPIKNGKR
;
A
#
# COMPACT_ATOMS: atom_id res chain seq x y z
N MET A 1 6.91 -30.66 15.42
CA MET A 1 5.55 -30.25 15.01
C MET A 1 5.67 -28.91 14.30
N THR A 2 5.30 -28.80 13.03
CA THR A 2 5.35 -27.53 12.29
C THR A 2 4.24 -26.62 12.83
N LYS A 3 4.61 -25.46 13.40
CA LYS A 3 3.65 -24.47 13.89
C LYS A 3 2.78 -24.03 12.71
N LYS A 4 1.47 -24.32 12.77
CA LYS A 4 0.51 -23.87 11.74
C LYS A 4 0.55 -22.35 11.70
N ARG A 5 0.90 -21.76 10.56
CA ARG A 5 0.85 -20.31 10.39
C ARG A 5 -0.62 -19.88 10.51
N PRO A 6 -0.93 -18.84 11.30
CA PRO A 6 -2.29 -18.31 11.34
C PRO A 6 -2.61 -17.72 9.98
N ASP A 7 -3.77 -18.10 9.43
CA ASP A 7 -4.25 -17.52 8.19
C ASP A 7 -4.48 -16.01 8.39
N ILE A 8 -4.20 -15.22 7.36
CA ILE A 8 -4.55 -13.79 7.36
C ILE A 8 -6.09 -13.71 7.31
N PRO A 9 -6.75 -12.96 8.21
CA PRO A 9 -8.20 -12.79 8.15
C PRO A 9 -8.63 -12.26 6.78
N GLN A 10 -9.62 -12.91 6.17
CA GLN A 10 -10.05 -12.59 4.79
C GLN A 10 -10.50 -11.13 4.64
N GLU A 11 -11.14 -10.55 5.66
CA GLU A 11 -11.56 -9.14 5.66
C GLU A 11 -10.37 -8.17 5.46
N ILE A 12 -9.20 -8.50 6.00
CA ILE A 12 -7.99 -7.69 5.84
C ILE A 12 -7.45 -7.83 4.41
N VAL A 13 -7.47 -9.05 3.87
CA VAL A 13 -7.08 -9.31 2.47
C VAL A 13 -7.97 -8.53 1.52
N ASP A 14 -9.29 -8.63 1.68
CA ASP A 14 -10.27 -7.95 0.83
C ASP A 14 -10.09 -6.43 0.90
N LYS A 15 -9.91 -5.89 2.11
CA LYS A 15 -9.65 -4.47 2.31
C LYS A 15 -8.37 -4.01 1.61
N SER A 16 -7.27 -4.74 1.76
CA SER A 16 -6.01 -4.42 1.06
C SER A 16 -6.16 -4.50 -0.46
N MET A 17 -6.91 -5.48 -0.98
CA MET A 17 -7.16 -5.66 -2.42
C MET A 17 -8.02 -4.52 -3.00
N VAL A 18 -8.99 -4.02 -2.25
CA VAL A 18 -9.80 -2.85 -2.63
C VAL A 18 -8.96 -1.58 -2.61
N LEU A 19 -8.20 -1.34 -1.52
CA LEU A 19 -7.33 -0.17 -1.39
C LEU A 19 -6.27 -0.11 -2.49
N CYS A 20 -5.75 -1.26 -2.92
CA CYS A 20 -4.77 -1.33 -3.99
C CYS A 20 -5.38 -1.36 -5.40
N LYS A 21 -6.72 -1.38 -5.54
CA LYS A 21 -7.45 -1.60 -6.80
C LYS A 21 -6.93 -2.81 -7.58
N ARG A 22 -6.63 -3.91 -6.85
CA ARG A 22 -6.01 -5.13 -7.37
C ARG A 22 -4.69 -4.93 -8.12
N LYS A 23 -3.98 -3.82 -7.92
CA LYS A 23 -2.64 -3.58 -8.48
C LYS A 23 -1.58 -3.75 -7.42
N CYS A 24 -0.43 -4.28 -7.81
CA CYS A 24 0.73 -4.37 -6.94
C CYS A 24 1.13 -2.99 -6.43
N PHE A 25 1.15 -2.78 -5.12
CA PHE A 25 1.47 -1.47 -4.51
C PHE A 25 2.88 -0.95 -4.85
N TRP A 26 3.77 -1.87 -5.24
CA TRP A 26 5.17 -1.57 -5.48
C TRP A 26 5.43 -1.18 -6.94
N CYS A 27 5.11 -2.08 -7.87
CA CYS A 27 5.41 -1.90 -9.28
C CYS A 27 4.27 -1.25 -10.07
N GLU A 28 3.03 -1.31 -9.57
CA GLU A 28 1.81 -0.75 -10.18
C GLU A 28 1.46 -1.29 -11.58
N LYS A 29 2.21 -2.27 -12.07
CA LYS A 29 2.11 -2.85 -13.42
C LYS A 29 1.34 -4.16 -13.44
N GLU A 30 1.57 -5.01 -12.43
CA GLU A 30 0.98 -6.34 -12.33
C GLU A 30 -0.17 -6.35 -11.32
N GLU A 31 -1.04 -7.34 -11.45
CA GLU A 31 -2.10 -7.58 -10.48
C GLU A 31 -1.50 -7.98 -9.12
N ALA A 32 -2.13 -7.51 -8.04
CA ALA A 32 -1.82 -7.99 -6.70
C ALA A 32 -2.43 -9.39 -6.52
N THR A 33 -1.58 -10.36 -6.21
CA THR A 33 -1.96 -11.77 -6.06
C THR A 33 -1.57 -12.34 -4.71
N GLU A 34 -0.66 -11.68 -3.98
CA GLU A 34 -0.10 -12.15 -2.72
C GLU A 34 -0.16 -11.05 -1.65
N MET A 35 -0.18 -11.47 -0.39
CA MET A 35 -0.07 -10.59 0.77
C MET A 35 1.32 -10.73 1.38
N HIS A 36 1.97 -9.61 1.64
CA HIS A 36 3.29 -9.54 2.26
C HIS A 36 3.20 -8.89 3.65
N HIS A 37 3.83 -9.51 4.65
CA HIS A 37 4.06 -8.95 5.98
C HIS A 37 5.29 -8.04 5.93
N ILE A 38 5.10 -6.75 6.18
CA ILE A 38 6.15 -5.72 6.10
C ILE A 38 7.27 -5.97 7.12
N ASP A 39 6.93 -6.43 8.33
CA ASP A 39 7.89 -6.78 9.40
C ASP A 39 8.45 -8.21 9.29
N GLU A 40 8.19 -8.90 8.18
CA GLU A 40 8.52 -10.32 7.94
C GLU A 40 7.98 -11.32 8.99
N ASN A 41 7.12 -10.87 9.92
CA ASN A 41 6.53 -11.70 10.97
C ASN A 41 5.14 -12.18 10.57
N SER A 42 5.07 -13.43 10.10
CA SER A 42 3.82 -14.12 9.74
C SER A 42 2.75 -14.22 10.85
N GLN A 43 3.06 -13.86 12.10
CA GLN A 43 2.08 -13.83 13.20
C GLN A 43 1.41 -12.45 13.34
N ASN A 44 1.97 -11.39 12.74
CA ASN A 44 1.48 -10.03 12.86
C ASN A 44 0.51 -9.69 11.71
N ASN A 45 -0.74 -10.14 11.84
CA ASN A 45 -1.80 -9.89 10.87
C ASN A 45 -2.47 -8.51 11.03
N ASN A 46 -1.79 -7.53 11.64
CA ASN A 46 -2.29 -6.16 11.68
C ASN A 46 -2.38 -5.61 10.25
N GLU A 47 -3.49 -4.95 9.91
CA GLU A 47 -3.70 -4.33 8.59
C GLU A 47 -2.54 -3.39 8.21
N ASN A 48 -2.02 -2.63 9.18
CA ASN A 48 -0.90 -1.71 8.96
C ASN A 48 0.46 -2.41 8.78
N ASN A 49 0.51 -3.73 8.91
CA ASN A 49 1.68 -4.56 8.65
C ASN A 49 1.57 -5.34 7.32
N LEU A 50 0.42 -5.26 6.64
CA LEU A 50 0.18 -6.04 5.42
C LEU A 50 0.17 -5.13 4.19
N CYS A 51 0.61 -5.68 3.06
CA CYS A 51 0.49 -5.05 1.74
C CYS A 51 0.23 -6.10 0.64
N ALA A 52 -0.64 -5.74 -0.31
CA ALA A 52 -0.98 -6.59 -1.44
C ALA A 52 -0.03 -6.33 -2.63
N CYS A 53 0.68 -7.35 -3.10
CA CYS A 53 1.69 -7.25 -4.14
C CYS A 53 1.60 -8.40 -5.17
N CYS A 54 2.31 -8.25 -6.29
CA CYS A 54 2.50 -9.35 -7.24
C CYS A 54 3.60 -10.31 -6.76
N SER A 55 3.58 -11.54 -7.24
CA SER A 55 4.54 -12.58 -6.85
C SER A 55 5.99 -12.24 -7.16
N ASN A 56 6.23 -11.46 -8.22
CA ASN A 56 7.58 -10.99 -8.58
C ASN A 56 8.13 -10.00 -7.52
N CYS A 57 7.32 -9.03 -7.10
CA CYS A 57 7.72 -8.09 -6.07
C CYS A 57 7.79 -8.75 -4.70
N HIS A 58 6.87 -9.68 -4.40
CA HIS A 58 6.88 -10.43 -3.14
C HIS A 58 8.21 -11.16 -2.92
N LYS A 59 8.69 -11.91 -3.92
CA LYS A 59 10.02 -12.57 -3.86
C LYS A 59 11.16 -11.57 -3.68
N LYS A 60 11.05 -10.40 -4.31
CA LYS A 60 12.07 -9.35 -4.22
C LYS A 60 12.21 -8.81 -2.79
N PHE A 61 11.11 -8.67 -2.06
CA PHE A 61 11.14 -8.15 -0.68
C PHE A 61 11.92 -9.06 0.27
N HIS A 62 11.87 -10.37 0.03
CA HIS A 62 12.66 -11.36 0.79
C HIS A 62 14.11 -11.52 0.32
N THR A 63 14.54 -10.78 -0.71
CA THR A 63 15.89 -10.90 -1.27
C THR A 63 16.81 -9.82 -0.71
N ILE A 64 17.88 -10.24 -0.05
CA ILE A 64 18.98 -9.37 0.37
C ILE A 64 20.16 -9.59 -0.59
N VAL A 65 20.60 -8.53 -1.25
CA VAL A 65 21.75 -8.56 -2.17
C VAL A 65 22.92 -7.77 -1.57
N PRO A 66 24.14 -8.34 -1.56
CA PRO A 66 25.34 -7.61 -1.14
C PRO A 66 25.57 -6.36 -2.00
N PHE A 67 26.02 -5.27 -1.38
CA PHE A 67 26.32 -3.98 -2.03
C PHE A 67 25.14 -3.27 -2.71
N ALA A 68 23.92 -3.81 -2.60
CA ALA A 68 22.70 -3.16 -3.07
C ALA A 68 22.06 -2.33 -1.94
N ARG A 69 21.21 -1.36 -2.34
CA ARG A 69 20.23 -0.77 -1.42
C ARG A 69 19.07 -1.74 -1.29
N ASN A 70 19.12 -2.57 -0.25
CA ASN A 70 18.05 -3.51 0.05
C ASN A 70 16.80 -2.76 0.50
N ILE A 71 15.65 -3.35 0.17
CA ILE A 71 14.35 -2.79 0.53
C ILE A 71 14.16 -2.93 2.04
N THR A 72 13.81 -1.84 2.70
CA THR A 72 13.59 -1.82 4.15
C THR A 72 12.10 -1.87 4.49
N GLU A 73 11.76 -2.33 5.70
CA GLU A 73 10.38 -2.30 6.21
C GLU A 73 9.77 -0.88 6.12
N ASN A 74 10.57 0.14 6.46
CA ASN A 74 10.14 1.53 6.40
C ASN A 74 9.82 1.97 4.97
N GLU A 75 10.63 1.55 3.98
CA GLU A 75 10.38 1.83 2.57
C GLU A 75 9.09 1.16 2.08
N LEU A 76 8.87 -0.11 2.44
CA LEU A 76 7.63 -0.83 2.12
C LEU A 76 6.41 -0.11 2.70
N LYS A 77 6.47 0.30 3.97
CA LYS A 77 5.42 1.04 4.65
C LYS A 77 5.12 2.37 3.97
N MET A 78 6.15 3.20 3.74
CA MET A 78 6.00 4.50 3.06
C MET A 78 5.43 4.34 1.65
N ARG A 79 5.89 3.34 0.89
CA ARG A 79 5.43 3.10 -0.47
C ARG A 79 3.97 2.63 -0.50
N ARG A 80 3.58 1.73 0.40
CA ARG A 80 2.19 1.28 0.55
C ARG A 80 1.28 2.46 0.89
N ASP A 81 1.63 3.24 1.90
CA ASP A 81 0.80 4.35 2.38
C ASP A 81 0.60 5.40 1.28
N ASN A 82 1.67 5.74 0.55
CA ASN A 82 1.58 6.63 -0.61
C ASN A 82 0.72 6.04 -1.73
N PHE A 83 0.86 4.75 -2.03
CA PHE A 83 0.04 4.10 -3.05
C PHE A 83 -1.45 4.13 -2.69
N TYR A 84 -1.81 3.77 -1.45
CA TYR A 84 -3.20 3.84 -0.98
C TYR A 84 -3.75 5.27 -0.99
N TYR A 85 -2.93 6.26 -0.64
CA TYR A 85 -3.29 7.67 -0.76
C TYR A 85 -3.61 8.06 -2.22
N GLN A 86 -2.75 7.68 -3.17
CA GLN A 86 -2.97 7.93 -4.60
C GLN A 86 -4.21 7.23 -5.14
N GLN A 87 -4.50 6.01 -4.68
CA GLN A 87 -5.68 5.28 -5.13
C GLN A 87 -6.99 5.86 -4.58
N SER A 88 -6.98 6.36 -3.33
CA SER A 88 -8.14 6.97 -2.67
C SER A 88 -8.40 8.41 -3.09
N HIS A 89 -7.37 9.11 -3.60
CA HIS A 89 -7.47 10.50 -4.05
C HIS A 89 -7.07 10.63 -5.53
N PRO A 90 -7.88 10.11 -6.48
CA PRO A 90 -7.56 10.13 -7.90
C PRO A 90 -7.51 11.54 -8.54
N THR A 91 -7.51 12.62 -7.76
CA THR A 91 -7.73 13.98 -8.24
C THR A 91 -6.54 14.91 -7.96
N ILE A 92 -5.42 14.73 -8.66
CA ILE A 92 -4.59 15.84 -9.20
C ILE A 92 -3.91 15.39 -10.51
N SER A 93 -4.70 14.93 -11.47
CA SER A 93 -4.28 14.83 -12.88
C SER A 93 -4.75 16.03 -13.70
N ILE A 94 -5.65 16.88 -13.17
CA ILE A 94 -6.14 18.08 -13.85
C ILE A 94 -5.11 19.23 -13.82
N LEU A 95 -4.18 19.26 -12.85
CA LEU A 95 -3.21 20.37 -12.73
C LEU A 95 -1.90 20.19 -13.53
N LYS A 96 -1.76 19.11 -14.32
CA LYS A 96 -0.52 18.87 -15.09
C LYS A 96 -0.54 19.43 -16.51
N GLU A 97 -1.68 19.91 -17.01
CA GLU A 97 -1.79 20.45 -18.37
C GLU A 97 -2.02 21.96 -18.45
N THR A 98 -2.16 22.66 -17.32
CA THR A 98 -2.20 24.12 -17.33
C THR A 98 -0.92 24.67 -16.75
N ASP A 99 -0.03 25.07 -17.64
CA ASP A 99 1.23 25.78 -17.39
C ASP A 99 0.98 27.22 -16.89
N THR A 100 0.20 27.37 -15.82
CA THR A 100 0.06 28.61 -15.07
C THR A 100 -0.13 28.27 -13.59
N PHE A 101 0.91 28.57 -12.81
CA PHE A 101 0.87 28.55 -11.36
C PHE A 101 -0.25 29.48 -10.86
N GLN A 102 -1.41 28.91 -10.51
CA GLN A 102 -2.28 29.49 -9.50
C GLN A 102 -2.42 28.49 -8.36
N LYS A 103 -1.90 28.90 -7.20
CA LYS A 103 -2.09 28.22 -5.91
C LYS A 103 -3.59 28.04 -5.66
N ILE A 104 -4.11 26.85 -5.90
CA ILE A 104 -5.38 26.44 -5.32
C ILE A 104 -5.07 25.96 -3.90
N ILE A 105 -5.27 26.84 -2.91
CA ILE A 105 -5.34 26.43 -1.51
C ILE A 105 -6.65 25.65 -1.36
N ILE A 106 -6.59 24.33 -1.36
CA ILE A 106 -7.74 23.50 -0.98
C ILE A 106 -7.89 23.65 0.54
N LYS A 107 -8.82 24.52 0.97
CA LYS A 107 -9.36 24.46 2.33
C LYS A 107 -10.21 23.20 2.41
N VAL A 108 -9.67 22.14 2.99
CA VAL A 108 -10.49 21.01 3.45
C VAL A 108 -11.26 21.51 4.68
N GLU A 109 -12.54 21.81 4.51
CA GLU A 109 -13.43 22.02 5.65
C GLU A 109 -13.65 20.67 6.36
N PRO A 110 -13.59 20.62 7.70
CA PRO A 110 -13.85 19.38 8.42
C PRO A 110 -15.29 18.93 8.16
N ILE A 111 -15.45 17.65 7.83
CA ILE A 111 -16.75 16.98 7.74
C ILE A 111 -17.46 17.21 9.07
N LYS A 112 -18.52 18.04 9.07
CA LYS A 112 -19.40 18.17 10.23
C LYS A 112 -20.13 16.84 10.37
N ASN A 113 -19.65 16.00 11.28
CA ASN A 113 -20.39 14.82 11.72
C ASN A 113 -21.80 15.29 12.13
N GLY A 114 -22.79 14.74 11.43
CA GLY A 114 -24.20 15.03 11.66
C GLY A 114 -24.57 14.79 13.12
N LYS A 115 -25.22 15.79 13.71
CA LYS A 115 -25.81 15.75 15.04
C LYS A 115 -26.78 14.58 15.17
N ARG A 116 -26.70 13.84 16.28
CA ARG A 116 -27.87 13.23 16.91
C ARG A 116 -28.48 14.25 17.87
#